data_AF-A0AAN6ECL0-F1
#
_entry.id   AF-A0AAN6ECL0-F1
#
_cell.length_a   1.000
_cell.length_b   1.000
_cell.length_c   1.000
_cell.angle_alpha   90.00
_cell.angle_beta   90.00
_cell.angle_gamma   90.00
#
_symmetry.space_group_name_H-M   'P 1'
#
loop_
_entity.id
_entity.type
_entity.pdbx_description
1 polymer ?
#
loop_
_entity_poly.entity_id
_entity_poly.type
_entity_poly.pdbx_seq_one_letter_code
_entity_poly.pdbx_strand_id
1 'polypeptide(L)'
;GIDISMGFFDDITIPASEMPLGSEYNGSEGVWVWRYEGNELYMDLEEPIRFRVLETKFLDVSPPRPKIGDVDSVPASHAPPFSLTCTIAQDGLGLISWWE
;
A
#
# COMPACT_ATOMS: atom_id res chain seq x y z
N GLY A 1 2.21 -6.32 -1.91
CA GLY A 1 1.39 -5.26 -2.49
C GLY A 1 2.31 -4.18 -3.00
N ILE A 2 1.83 -2.95 -3.07
CA ILE A 2 2.68 -1.77 -3.29
C ILE A 2 2.40 -0.72 -2.23
N ASP A 3 3.42 0.07 -1.93
CA ASP A 3 3.30 1.25 -1.08
C ASP A 3 3.33 2.50 -1.95
N ILE A 4 2.52 3.49 -1.59
CA ILE A 4 2.35 4.72 -2.35
C ILE A 4 2.79 5.90 -1.50
N SER A 5 3.52 6.83 -2.11
CA SER A 5 3.79 8.15 -1.53
C SER A 5 3.02 9.23 -2.28
N MET A 6 2.47 10.19 -1.53
CA MET A 6 1.95 11.46 -2.08
C MET A 6 2.91 12.63 -1.82
N GLY A 7 4.14 12.35 -1.39
CA GLY A 7 5.15 13.33 -0.99
C GLY A 7 4.96 13.92 0.41
N PHE A 8 3.72 14.14 0.86
CA PHE A 8 3.42 14.59 2.22
C PHE A 8 2.88 13.48 3.15
N PHE A 9 2.57 12.31 2.61
CA PHE A 9 2.00 11.18 3.33
C PHE A 9 2.36 9.86 2.62
N ASP A 10 2.84 8.90 3.40
CA ASP A 10 3.47 7.66 2.90
C ASP A 10 2.84 6.37 3.46
N ASP A 11 1.98 6.47 4.48
CA ASP A 11 1.32 5.30 5.09
C ASP A 11 0.10 4.84 4.25
N ILE A 12 0.34 4.58 2.95
CA ILE A 12 -0.65 4.13 1.97
C ILE A 12 -0.18 2.82 1.36
N THR A 13 -0.99 1.76 1.48
CA THR A 13 -0.66 0.46 0.91
C THR A 13 -1.81 -0.06 0.05
N ILE A 14 -1.46 -0.69 -1.08
CA ILE A 14 -2.36 -1.53 -1.88
C ILE A 14 -1.94 -2.99 -1.64
N PRO A 15 -2.76 -3.80 -0.95
CA PRO A 15 -2.52 -5.23 -0.79
C PRO A 15 -2.46 -5.94 -2.13
N ALA A 16 -1.76 -7.07 -2.20
CA ALA A 16 -1.71 -7.91 -3.41
C ALA A 16 -3.11 -8.35 -3.89
N SER A 17 -4.04 -8.56 -2.95
CA SER A 17 -5.43 -8.93 -3.25
C SER A 17 -6.24 -7.80 -3.91
N GLU A 18 -5.74 -6.56 -3.84
CA GLU A 18 -6.39 -5.36 -4.36
C GLU A 18 -5.73 -4.85 -5.66
N MET A 19 -4.92 -5.71 -6.27
CA MET A 19 -4.39 -5.53 -7.62
C MET A 19 -5.41 -5.97 -8.68
N PRO A 20 -5.25 -5.52 -9.95
CA PRO A 20 -6.06 -6.04 -11.05
C PRO A 20 -5.98 -7.58 -11.16
N LEU A 21 -7.05 -8.16 -11.69
CA LEU A 21 -7.08 -9.60 -11.95
C LEU A 21 -5.98 -9.98 -12.96
N GLY A 22 -5.21 -11.03 -12.64
CA GLY A 22 -4.08 -11.46 -13.46
C GLY A 22 -2.77 -10.72 -13.16
N SER A 23 -2.74 -9.90 -12.11
CA SER A 23 -1.48 -9.32 -11.62
C SER A 23 -0.64 -10.33 -10.84
N GLU A 24 0.66 -10.38 -11.17
CA GLU A 24 1.65 -11.25 -10.54
C GLU A 24 2.89 -10.46 -10.16
N TYR A 25 3.57 -10.86 -9.08
CA TYR A 25 4.81 -10.22 -8.66
C TYR A 25 6.00 -10.85 -9.38
N ASN A 26 6.74 -10.05 -10.15
CA ASN A 26 7.99 -10.45 -10.77
C ASN A 26 9.14 -10.32 -9.76
N GLY A 27 9.53 -11.43 -9.13
CA GLY A 27 10.59 -11.45 -8.13
C GLY A 27 12.00 -11.10 -8.64
N SER A 28 12.28 -11.22 -9.94
CA SER A 28 13.60 -10.84 -10.49
C SER A 28 13.73 -9.34 -10.72
N GLU A 29 12.63 -8.67 -11.08
CA GLU A 29 12.60 -7.23 -11.34
C GLU A 29 12.12 -6.42 -10.13
N GLY A 30 11.46 -7.06 -9.17
CA GLY A 30 10.95 -6.40 -7.98
C GLY A 30 9.67 -5.59 -8.21
N VAL A 31 8.93 -5.88 -9.29
CA VAL A 31 7.75 -5.12 -9.72
C VAL A 31 6.52 -6.03 -9.88
N TRP A 32 5.33 -5.43 -9.81
CA TRP A 32 4.09 -6.10 -10.18
C TRP A 32 3.87 -6.00 -11.69
N VAL A 33 3.36 -7.07 -12.30
CA VAL A 33 3.03 -7.12 -13.72
C VAL A 33 1.55 -7.48 -13.85
N TRP A 34 0.78 -6.64 -14.51
CA TRP A 34 -0.62 -6.91 -14.85
C TRP A 34 -0.71 -7.49 -16.26
N ARG A 35 -1.21 -8.73 -16.37
CA ARG A 35 -1.43 -9.40 -17.65
C ARG A 35 -2.85 -9.13 -18.14
N TYR A 36 -3.01 -8.25 -19.13
CA TYR A 36 -4.31 -7.86 -19.68
C TYR A 36 -4.36 -8.07 -21.19
N GLU A 37 -5.32 -8.89 -21.65
CA GLU A 37 -5.55 -9.18 -23.08
C GLU A 37 -4.29 -9.56 -23.89
N GLY A 38 -3.35 -10.28 -23.25
CA GLY A 38 -2.09 -10.70 -23.88
C GLY A 38 -0.97 -9.66 -23.82
N ASN A 39 -1.21 -8.50 -23.21
CA ASN A 39 -0.18 -7.50 -22.92
C ASN A 39 0.31 -7.64 -21.47
N GLU A 40 1.57 -7.29 -21.25
CA GLU A 40 2.18 -7.18 -19.92
C GLU A 40 2.34 -5.70 -19.58
N LEU A 41 1.61 -5.24 -18.58
CA LEU A 41 1.66 -3.87 -18.07
C LEU A 41 2.44 -3.87 -16.76
N TYR A 42 3.61 -3.25 -16.77
CA TYR A 42 4.50 -3.21 -15.64
C TYR A 42 4.11 -2.08 -14.68
N MET A 43 4.24 -2.35 -13.39
CA MET A 43 4.05 -1.36 -12.33
C MET A 43 5.40 -0.73 -12.00
N ASP A 44 5.82 0.18 -12.86
CA ASP A 44 7.09 0.88 -12.72
C ASP A 44 7.11 1.81 -11.51
N LEU A 45 8.29 1.94 -10.90
CA LEU A 45 8.52 2.84 -9.78
C LEU A 45 8.50 4.29 -10.25
N GLU A 46 8.14 5.21 -9.35
CA GLU A 46 8.15 6.66 -9.59
C GLU A 46 7.19 7.14 -10.69
N GLU A 47 6.24 6.31 -11.13
CA GLU A 47 5.17 6.72 -12.04
C GLU A 47 3.90 7.19 -11.30
N PRO A 48 3.16 8.16 -11.86
CA PRO A 48 1.91 8.60 -11.27
C PRO A 48 0.84 7.51 -11.36
N ILE A 49 0.21 7.22 -10.22
CA ILE A 49 -0.79 6.18 -10.05
C ILE A 49 -2.13 6.76 -9.60
N ARG A 50 -3.24 6.28 -10.19
CA ARG A 50 -4.61 6.51 -9.70
C ARG A 50 -5.04 5.33 -8.85
N PHE A 51 -5.44 5.59 -7.61
CA PHE A 51 -5.91 4.55 -6.69
C PHE A 51 -7.18 5.01 -5.99
N ARG A 52 -7.93 4.04 -5.44
CA ARG A 52 -9.13 4.30 -4.64
C ARG A 52 -8.90 3.86 -3.20
N VAL A 53 -9.22 4.74 -2.25
CA VAL A 53 -9.19 4.39 -0.83
C VAL A 53 -10.31 3.40 -0.52
N LEU A 54 -9.96 2.28 0.12
CA LEU A 54 -10.92 1.29 0.61
C LEU A 54 -11.17 1.46 2.11
N GLU A 55 -10.09 1.59 2.88
CA GLU A 55 -10.15 1.67 4.33
C GLU A 55 -9.23 2.79 4.84
N THR A 56 -9.68 3.42 5.91
CA THR A 56 -8.95 4.46 6.63
C THR A 56 -8.85 4.02 8.08
N LYS A 57 -7.62 3.92 8.60
CA LYS A 57 -7.36 3.45 9.96
C LYS A 57 -6.66 4.51 10.77
N PHE A 58 -7.17 4.73 11.98
CA PHE A 58 -6.51 5.55 12.99
C PHE A 58 -6.12 4.65 14.17
N LEU A 59 -4.87 4.74 14.59
CA LEU A 59 -4.34 4.03 15.75
C LEU A 59 -4.00 5.04 16.85
N ASP A 60 -4.51 4.79 18.06
CA ASP A 60 -4.07 5.52 19.23
C ASP A 60 -2.66 5.07 19.61
N VAL A 61 -1.69 5.92 19.30
CA VAL A 61 -0.26 5.71 19.62
C VAL A 61 0.13 6.38 20.94
N SER A 62 -0.85 6.75 21.78
CA SER A 62 -0.57 7.29 23.11
C SER A 62 0.26 6.28 23.92
N PRO A 63 1.35 6.73 24.58
CA PRO A 63 2.15 5.83 25.40
C PRO A 63 1.26 5.21 26.49
N PRO A 64 1.36 3.89 26.73
CA PRO A 64 0.59 3.24 27.77
C PRO A 64 0.90 3.90 29.12
N ARG A 65 -0.13 4.10 29.95
CA ARG A 65 0.08 4.65 31.30
C ARG A 65 1.06 3.74 32.05
N PRO A 66 2.12 4.28 32.66
CA PRO A 66 3.07 3.47 33.41
C PRO A 66 2.32 2.79 34.57
N LYS A 67 2.25 1.46 34.53
CA LYS A 67 1.80 0.67 35.68
C LYS A 67 3.00 0.53 36.62
N ILE A 68 2.81 0.86 37.89
CA ILE A 68 3.86 0.70 38.91
C ILE A 68 4.22 -0.79 38.97
N GLY A 69 5.40 -1.17 38.49
CA GLY A 69 5.94 -2.54 38.58
C GLY A 69 6.44 -3.18 37.29
N ASP A 70 6.13 -2.64 36.10
CA ASP A 70 6.63 -3.20 34.83
C ASP A 70 7.96 -2.53 34.44
N VAL A 71 9.07 -3.25 34.64
CA VAL A 71 10.43 -2.85 34.23
C VAL A 71 10.81 -3.31 32.81
N ASP A 72 9.91 -3.95 32.08
CA ASP A 72 10.15 -4.41 30.70
C ASP A 72 8.94 -4.14 29.78
N SER A 73 8.54 -2.86 29.67
CA SER A 73 7.60 -2.47 28.63
C SER A 73 8.31 -2.49 27.27
N VAL A 74 8.19 -3.63 26.57
CA VAL A 74 8.54 -3.80 25.15
C VAL A 74 7.99 -2.58 24.38
N PRO A 75 8.78 -1.91 23.51
CA PRO A 75 8.28 -0.76 22.77
C PRO A 75 7.03 -1.19 22.00
N ALA A 76 5.92 -0.48 22.24
CA ALA A 76 4.71 -0.64 21.46
C ALA A 76 5.09 -0.63 19.98
N SER A 77 4.61 -1.60 19.21
CA SER A 77 4.92 -1.66 17.79
C SER A 77 4.62 -0.30 17.18
N HIS A 78 5.60 0.27 16.48
CA HIS A 78 5.57 1.64 15.97
C HIS A 78 4.66 1.74 14.73
N ALA A 79 3.46 1.18 14.82
CA ALA A 79 2.47 1.24 13.77
C ALA A 79 2.03 2.69 13.57
N PRO A 80 1.83 3.14 12.32
CA PRO A 80 1.50 4.53 12.03
C PRO A 80 0.15 4.90 12.66
N PRO A 81 0.03 6.12 13.21
CA PRO A 81 -1.21 6.60 13.83
C PRO A 81 -2.34 6.79 12.82
N PHE A 82 -2.00 6.92 11.53
CA PHE A 82 -2.93 7.04 10.42
C PHE A 82 -2.42 6.22 9.25
N SER A 83 -3.25 5.33 8.69
CA SER A 83 -2.89 4.58 7.49
C SER A 83 -4.09 4.37 6.57
N LEU A 84 -3.79 4.23 5.28
CA LEU A 84 -4.75 3.99 4.22
C LEU A 84 -4.51 2.64 3.56
N THR A 85 -5.58 1.87 3.41
CA THR A 85 -5.58 0.68 2.54
C THR A 85 -6.37 1.01 1.29
N CYS A 86 -5.76 0.75 0.13
CA CYS A 86 -6.25 1.20 -1.16
C CYS A 86 -6.38 0.04 -2.16
N THR A 87 -7.02 0.30 -3.29
CA THR A 87 -7.21 -0.64 -4.40
C THR A 87 -6.97 0.01 -5.75
N ILE A 88 -6.55 -0.82 -6.70
CA ILE A 88 -6.44 -0.50 -8.13
C ILE A 88 -7.08 -1.59 -9.00
N ALA A 89 -7.93 -2.45 -8.41
CA ALA A 89 -8.50 -3.60 -9.11
C ALA A 89 -9.56 -3.26 -10.19
N GLN A 90 -9.90 -1.98 -10.35
CA GLN A 90 -10.99 -1.52 -11.23
C GLN A 90 -10.43 -0.71 -12.39
N ASP A 91 -11.17 -0.73 -13.51
CA ASP A 91 -10.79 0.00 -14.72
C ASP A 91 -10.60 1.50 -14.45
N GLY A 92 -9.59 2.09 -15.09
CA GLY A 92 -9.18 3.48 -14.89
C GLY A 92 -8.31 3.75 -13.66
N LEU A 93 -7.99 2.72 -12.86
CA LEU A 93 -7.04 2.77 -11.73
C LEU A 93 -5.70 2.10 -12.10
N GLY A 94 -4.67 2.27 -11.28
CA GLY A 94 -3.31 1.86 -11.61
C GLY A 94 -2.52 3.01 -12.25
N LEU A 95 -1.42 2.69 -12.94
CA LEU A 95 -0.57 3.73 -13.53
C LEU A 95 -1.36 4.52 -14.57
N ILE A 96 -1.16 5.83 -14.62
CA ILE A 96 -1.85 6.69 -15.60
C ILE A 96 -1.51 6.24 -17.03
N SER A 97 -0.26 5.83 -17.25
CA SER A 97 0.29 5.33 -18.52
C SER A 97 -0.43 4.10 -19.08
N TRP A 98 -1.17 3.34 -18.26
CA TRP A 98 -1.95 2.18 -18.72
C TRP A 98 -3.24 2.56 -19.46
N TRP A 99 -3.70 3.80 -19.33
CA TRP A 99 -5.01 4.26 -19.80
C TRP A 99 -4.92 5.36 -20.86
N GLU A 100 -3.72 5.69 -21.32
CA GLU A 100 -3.47 6.67 -22.39
C GLU A 100 -3.36 6.05 -23.79
#